data_AF-A0A6A8LD78-F1
#
_entry.id   AF-A0A6A8LD78-F1
#
_cell.length_a   1.000
_cell.length_b   1.000
_cell.length_c   1.000
_cell.angle_alpha   90.00
_cell.angle_beta   90.00
_cell.angle_gamma   90.00
#
_symmetry.space_group_name_H-M   'P 1'
#
loop_
_entity.id
_entity.type
_entity.pdbx_description
1 polymer ?
#
loop_
_entity_poly.entity_id
_entity_poly.type
_entity_poly.pdbx_seq_one_letter_code
_entity_poly.pdbx_strand_id
1 'polypeptide(L)'
;MKQKPIYVEINIASDIETLWEYTQNPHLHKEWDLRFSDITYLHRLPDEPQRFLYETRIGFGLKVSGTGESIGDIRPRLSERVSSLAFASDHPLSLIKEGRGYWKYTERDNGQTSFLTQYQYETARGLPGSWIDRFLFRPLLSWATAWSFDALRLWIEQNRHPKISVRFGFVYVCMCLVFSLYWFFQGFHDGCADAEIVRGTLETGLGVLWLLPMRRKWLIHAGQSVFFCVTALLYSGGGFLISLGVLTIAGMILKLKLPSAWHTKRKREVK
;
A
#
# COMPACT_ATOMS: atom_id res chain seq x y z
N MET A 1 1.74 26.93 5.91
CA MET A 1 0.60 26.29 5.22
C MET A 1 0.14 25.10 6.03
N LYS A 2 -1.17 24.95 6.31
CA LYS A 2 -1.70 23.88 7.15
C LYS A 2 -1.60 22.53 6.41
N GLN A 3 -0.99 21.52 7.02
CA GLN A 3 -0.89 20.19 6.44
C GLN A 3 -2.30 19.54 6.41
N LYS A 4 -2.72 19.05 5.24
CA LYS A 4 -4.02 18.39 5.04
C LYS A 4 -4.02 17.05 5.77
N PRO A 5 -5.11 16.51 6.35
CA PRO A 5 -5.15 15.16 6.94
C PRO A 5 -4.97 14.03 5.90
N ILE A 6 -4.55 12.84 6.33
CA ILE A 6 -4.66 11.60 5.55
C ILE A 6 -6.05 11.05 5.81
N TYR A 7 -6.79 10.77 4.74
CA TYR A 7 -8.11 10.14 4.80
C TYR A 7 -8.13 8.90 3.91
N VAL A 8 -8.58 7.78 4.48
CA VAL A 8 -8.82 6.53 3.75
C VAL A 8 -10.11 5.91 4.27
N GLU A 9 -10.98 5.52 3.37
CA GLU A 9 -12.24 4.82 3.65
C GLU A 9 -12.38 3.61 2.74
N ILE A 10 -12.89 2.52 3.28
CA ILE A 10 -13.23 1.29 2.55
C ILE A 10 -14.56 0.74 3.10
N ASN A 11 -15.30 0.01 2.27
CA ASN A 11 -16.42 -0.79 2.74
C ASN A 11 -15.97 -2.26 2.79
N ILE A 12 -16.32 -2.94 3.87
CA ILE A 12 -15.98 -4.34 4.11
C ILE A 12 -17.27 -5.11 4.39
N ALA A 13 -17.46 -6.23 3.70
CA ALA A 13 -18.57 -7.15 3.96
C ALA A 13 -18.32 -7.93 5.26
N SER A 14 -18.63 -7.29 6.39
CA SER A 14 -18.42 -7.76 7.76
C SER A 14 -19.28 -6.93 8.71
N ASP A 15 -19.66 -7.52 9.85
CA ASP A 15 -20.21 -6.83 11.01
C ASP A 15 -19.15 -5.98 11.72
N ILE A 16 -19.60 -5.07 12.60
CA ILE A 16 -18.72 -4.15 13.35
C ILE A 16 -17.86 -4.91 14.35
N GLU A 17 -18.38 -5.94 15.00
CA GLU A 17 -17.72 -6.70 16.05
C GLU A 17 -16.47 -7.42 15.52
N THR A 18 -16.63 -8.16 14.43
CA THR A 18 -15.54 -8.83 13.72
C THR A 18 -14.49 -7.82 13.29
N LEU A 19 -14.90 -6.74 12.63
CA LEU A 19 -13.95 -5.73 12.16
C LEU A 19 -13.25 -5.01 13.32
N TRP A 20 -13.95 -4.77 14.43
CA TRP A 20 -13.38 -4.19 15.65
C TRP A 20 -12.31 -5.11 16.25
N GLU A 21 -12.56 -6.42 16.32
CA GLU A 21 -11.57 -7.37 16.80
C GLU A 21 -10.28 -7.34 15.96
N TYR A 22 -10.41 -7.41 14.63
CA TYR A 22 -9.26 -7.41 13.72
C TYR A 22 -8.43 -6.12 13.75
N THR A 23 -9.06 -5.02 14.17
CA THR A 23 -8.42 -3.71 14.22
C THR A 23 -7.89 -3.37 15.60
N GLN A 24 -8.56 -3.78 16.68
CA GLN A 24 -8.15 -3.46 18.05
C GLN A 24 -7.26 -4.51 18.71
N ASN A 25 -7.25 -5.76 18.22
CA ASN A 25 -6.37 -6.81 18.72
C ASN A 25 -4.96 -6.66 18.11
N PRO A 26 -3.91 -6.38 18.89
CA PRO A 26 -2.55 -6.19 18.36
C PRO A 26 -2.01 -7.37 17.56
N HIS A 27 -2.38 -8.59 17.96
CA HIS A 27 -1.93 -9.81 17.29
C HIS A 27 -2.49 -9.93 15.87
N LEU A 28 -3.72 -9.45 15.64
CA LEU A 28 -4.34 -9.41 14.32
C LEU A 28 -3.92 -8.15 13.55
N HIS A 29 -3.86 -7.00 14.22
CA HIS A 29 -3.57 -5.71 13.61
C HIS A 29 -2.22 -5.70 12.88
N LYS A 30 -1.16 -6.19 13.53
CA LYS A 30 0.18 -6.22 12.94
C LYS A 30 0.29 -7.07 11.66
N GLU A 31 -0.64 -7.99 11.43
CA GLU A 31 -0.57 -8.89 10.28
C GLU A 31 -1.00 -8.19 8.98
N TRP A 32 -1.90 -7.20 9.04
CA TRP A 32 -2.45 -6.52 7.85
C TRP A 32 -1.96 -5.08 7.66
N ASP A 33 -1.50 -4.40 8.71
CA ASP A 33 -1.11 -2.99 8.65
C ASP A 33 0.36 -2.78 8.29
N LEU A 34 0.63 -2.34 7.06
CA LEU A 34 2.00 -2.05 6.60
C LEU A 34 2.69 -0.92 7.38
N ARG A 35 1.94 -0.10 8.12
CA ARG A 35 2.51 0.98 8.92
C ARG A 35 3.15 0.48 10.20
N PHE A 36 2.73 -0.68 10.71
CA PHE A 36 3.17 -1.21 11.99
C PHE A 36 3.64 -2.67 11.83
N SER A 37 4.93 -2.90 12.06
CA SER A 37 5.51 -4.25 12.07
C SER A 37 5.29 -4.96 13.41
N ASP A 38 5.26 -4.21 14.50
CA ASP A 38 4.94 -4.72 15.83
C ASP A 38 4.12 -3.68 16.61
N ILE A 39 3.23 -4.16 17.45
CA ILE A 39 2.38 -3.37 18.34
C ILE A 39 2.30 -4.15 19.66
N THR A 40 2.80 -3.55 20.73
CA THR A 40 2.77 -4.13 22.07
C THR A 40 1.96 -3.23 22.98
N TYR A 41 0.83 -3.74 23.46
CA TYR A 41 0.02 -3.04 24.45
C TYR A 41 0.72 -3.06 25.81
N LEU A 42 0.80 -1.89 26.42
CA LEU A 42 1.28 -1.75 27.79
C LEU A 42 0.15 -2.08 28.76
N HIS A 43 0.53 -2.46 29.98
CA HIS A 43 -0.44 -2.63 31.06
C HIS A 43 -1.23 -1.33 31.25
N ARG A 44 -2.54 -1.45 31.44
CA ARG A 44 -3.44 -0.32 31.72
C ARG A 44 -4.19 -0.55 33.02
N LEU A 45 -4.42 0.53 33.76
CA LEU A 45 -5.38 0.54 34.86
C LEU A 45 -6.81 0.77 34.31
N PRO A 46 -7.85 0.49 35.11
CA PRO A 46 -9.21 0.89 34.78
C PRO A 46 -9.28 2.40 34.51
N ASP A 47 -10.07 2.81 33.51
CA ASP A 47 -10.30 4.20 33.09
C ASP A 47 -9.10 4.96 32.49
N GLU A 48 -7.94 4.31 32.30
CA GLU A 48 -6.81 4.90 31.56
C GLU A 48 -6.89 4.61 30.05
N PRO A 49 -6.39 5.53 29.19
CA PRO A 49 -6.15 5.24 27.78
C PRO A 49 -5.26 4.01 27.61
N GLN A 50 -5.56 3.17 26.61
CA GLN A 50 -4.71 2.04 26.28
C GLN A 50 -3.42 2.54 25.63
N ARG A 51 -2.31 2.48 26.38
CA ARG A 51 -0.98 2.82 25.87
C ARG A 51 -0.39 1.64 25.10
N PHE A 52 0.38 1.93 24.05
CA PHE A 52 1.08 0.92 23.28
C PHE A 52 2.41 1.44 22.74
N LEU A 53 3.33 0.51 22.53
CA LEU A 53 4.55 0.72 21.77
C LEU A 53 4.34 0.18 20.38
N TYR A 54 4.85 0.90 19.38
CA TYR A 54 4.82 0.43 18.00
C TYR A 54 6.21 0.46 17.38
N GLU A 55 6.42 -0.44 16.43
CA GLU A 55 7.62 -0.50 15.62
C GLU A 55 7.24 -0.55 14.15
N THR A 56 7.95 0.21 13.33
CA THR A 56 7.88 0.13 11.88
C THR A 56 9.24 -0.30 11.36
N ARG A 57 9.32 -1.50 10.76
CA ARG A 57 10.50 -1.97 10.04
C ARG A 57 10.38 -1.56 8.60
N ILE A 58 11.29 -0.70 8.18
CA ILE A 58 11.44 -0.23 6.80
C ILE A 58 12.53 -1.10 6.16
N GLY A 59 12.47 -1.29 4.83
CA GLY A 59 13.45 -2.11 4.09
C GLY A 59 14.91 -1.78 4.44
N PHE A 60 15.79 -2.75 4.24
CA PHE A 60 17.21 -2.72 4.66
C PHE A 60 17.45 -2.71 6.17
N GLY A 61 16.50 -3.25 6.97
CA GLY A 61 16.67 -3.45 8.41
C GLY A 61 16.52 -2.18 9.26
N LEU A 62 16.14 -1.06 8.65
CA LEU A 62 15.88 0.18 9.37
C LEU A 62 14.62 0.03 10.24
N LYS A 63 14.73 0.46 11.49
CA LYS A 63 13.64 0.42 12.47
C LYS A 63 13.33 1.81 12.95
N VAL A 64 12.04 2.11 13.09
CA VAL A 64 11.53 3.30 13.75
C VAL A 64 10.57 2.83 14.84
N SER A 65 10.80 3.29 16.06
CA SER A 65 9.93 3.00 17.21
C SER A 65 9.16 4.24 17.63
N GLY A 66 7.97 4.05 18.18
CA GLY A 66 7.19 5.12 18.76
C GLY A 66 6.23 4.62 19.82
N THR A 67 5.52 5.57 20.41
CA THR A 67 4.52 5.35 21.45
C THR A 67 3.17 5.78 20.91
N GLY A 68 2.11 5.20 21.44
CA GLY A 68 0.77 5.67 21.15
C GLY A 68 -0.19 5.37 22.28
N GLU A 69 -1.32 6.04 22.21
CA GLU A 69 -2.41 5.89 23.15
C GLU A 69 -3.71 5.80 22.35
N SER A 70 -4.54 4.82 22.66
CA SER A 70 -5.87 4.71 22.10
C SER A 70 -6.93 4.86 23.19
N ILE A 71 -7.96 5.63 22.88
CA ILE A 71 -9.19 5.66 23.67
C ILE A 71 -10.23 4.96 22.82
N GLY A 72 -10.51 3.72 23.20
CA GLY A 72 -11.41 2.82 22.50
C GLY A 72 -12.86 2.96 22.97
N ASP A 73 -13.76 2.51 22.08
CA ASP A 73 -15.20 2.31 22.29
C ASP A 73 -16.05 3.56 22.58
N ILE A 74 -15.84 4.63 21.81
CA ILE A 74 -16.81 5.72 21.76
C ILE A 74 -17.94 5.30 20.82
N ARG A 75 -19.19 5.32 21.28
CA ARG A 75 -20.39 5.01 20.48
C ARG A 75 -21.27 6.26 20.33
N PRO A 76 -21.02 7.12 19.31
CA PRO A 76 -21.82 8.33 19.11
C PRO A 76 -23.28 8.03 18.75
N ARG A 77 -23.51 6.89 18.10
CA ARG A 77 -24.81 6.36 17.67
C ARG A 77 -24.76 4.84 17.78
N LEU A 78 -25.92 4.19 17.82
CA LEU A 78 -26.01 2.73 17.92
C LEU A 78 -25.24 2.01 16.79
N SER A 79 -25.31 2.55 15.58
CA SER A 79 -24.66 2.00 14.37
C SER A 79 -23.24 2.54 14.12
N GLU A 80 -22.69 3.31 15.04
CA GLU A 80 -21.36 3.91 14.90
C GLU A 80 -20.45 3.56 16.08
N ARG A 81 -19.22 3.18 15.76
CA ARG A 81 -18.15 3.00 16.74
C ARG A 81 -16.95 3.82 16.33
N VAL A 82 -16.27 4.41 17.30
CA VAL A 82 -15.09 5.26 17.07
C VAL A 82 -14.00 4.87 18.06
N SER A 83 -12.78 4.77 17.55
CA SER A 83 -11.56 4.66 18.36
C SER A 83 -10.67 5.85 18.03
N SER A 84 -10.36 6.68 19.02
CA SER A 84 -9.36 7.74 18.85
C SER A 84 -7.96 7.19 19.11
N LEU A 85 -6.97 7.80 18.46
CA LEU A 85 -5.58 7.39 18.51
C LEU A 85 -4.69 8.63 18.57
N ALA A 86 -3.77 8.65 19.53
CA ALA A 86 -2.61 9.52 19.52
C ALA A 86 -1.35 8.68 19.34
N PHE A 87 -0.36 9.21 18.63
CA PHE A 87 0.92 8.54 18.42
C PHE A 87 2.04 9.58 18.38
N ALA A 88 3.21 9.21 18.88
CA ALA A 88 4.39 10.04 18.91
C ALA A 88 5.65 9.20 18.70
N SER A 89 6.73 9.84 18.27
CA SER A 89 8.02 9.16 18.13
C SER A 89 9.17 10.14 18.35
N ASP A 90 9.96 9.86 19.39
CA ASP A 90 11.23 10.54 19.66
C ASP A 90 12.41 9.89 18.92
N HIS A 91 12.14 8.91 18.06
CA HIS A 91 13.18 8.17 17.35
C HIS A 91 13.87 9.09 16.32
N PRO A 92 15.22 9.15 16.25
CA PRO A 92 15.94 10.08 15.36
C PRO A 92 15.60 9.94 13.86
N LEU A 93 15.29 8.71 13.45
CA LEU A 93 14.88 8.40 12.07
C LEU A 93 13.40 8.73 11.78
N SER A 94 12.59 9.01 12.79
CA SER A 94 11.18 9.34 12.60
C SER A 94 11.03 10.71 11.94
N LEU A 95 10.17 10.76 10.91
CA LEU A 95 9.68 12.03 10.37
C LEU A 95 8.47 12.56 11.15
N ILE A 96 7.81 11.70 11.92
CA ILE A 96 6.62 11.99 12.73
C ILE A 96 7.09 12.35 14.14
N LYS A 97 6.74 13.55 14.60
CA LYS A 97 6.95 13.95 16.00
C LYS A 97 5.76 13.49 16.85
N GLU A 98 4.59 14.03 16.53
CA GLU A 98 3.32 13.75 17.20
C GLU A 98 2.21 13.70 16.17
N GLY A 99 1.21 12.87 16.40
CA GLY A 99 0.07 12.72 15.53
C GLY A 99 -1.16 12.26 16.26
N ARG A 100 -2.31 12.58 15.66
CA ARG A 100 -3.63 12.26 16.17
C ARG A 100 -4.51 11.80 15.02
N GLY A 101 -5.37 10.85 15.31
CA GLY A 101 -6.32 10.34 14.37
C GLY A 101 -7.44 9.60 15.06
N TYR A 102 -8.31 9.06 14.23
CA TYR A 102 -9.36 8.16 14.70
C TYR A 102 -9.70 7.17 13.61
N TRP A 103 -10.29 6.08 14.06
CA TRP A 103 -10.95 5.07 13.26
C TRP A 103 -12.45 5.17 13.53
N LYS A 104 -13.23 5.17 12.46
CA LYS A 104 -14.69 5.16 12.55
C LYS A 104 -15.23 3.96 11.78
N TYR A 105 -16.14 3.27 12.43
CA TYR A 105 -16.88 2.11 11.96
C TYR A 105 -18.33 2.55 11.85
N THR A 106 -18.98 2.27 10.73
CA THR A 106 -20.38 2.65 10.51
C THR A 106 -21.07 1.52 9.78
N GLU A 107 -22.06 0.92 10.42
CA GLU A 107 -22.94 -0.07 9.79
C GLU A 107 -23.67 0.57 8.60
N ARG A 108 -23.85 -0.21 7.55
CA ARG A 108 -24.61 0.14 6.36
C ARG A 108 -25.81 -0.77 6.24
N ASP A 109 -26.87 -0.26 5.62
CA ASP A 109 -28.13 -0.98 5.41
C ASP A 109 -27.99 -2.28 4.60
N ASN A 110 -26.90 -2.43 3.83
CA ASN A 110 -26.59 -3.62 3.04
C ASN A 110 -25.81 -4.70 3.83
N GLY A 111 -25.70 -4.58 5.15
CA GLY A 111 -24.96 -5.52 6.00
C GLY A 111 -23.43 -5.39 5.92
N GLN A 112 -22.92 -4.34 5.28
CA GLN A 112 -21.48 -4.04 5.24
C GLN A 112 -21.11 -3.02 6.30
N THR A 113 -19.85 -3.00 6.71
CA THR A 113 -19.30 -1.97 7.58
C THR A 113 -18.41 -1.02 6.78
N SER A 114 -18.68 0.27 6.91
CA SER A 114 -17.81 1.33 6.39
C SER A 114 -16.71 1.60 7.40
N PHE A 115 -15.47 1.35 7.00
CA PHE A 115 -14.28 1.57 7.81
C PHE A 115 -13.49 2.75 7.28
N LEU A 116 -13.25 3.74 8.13
CA LEU A 116 -12.45 4.89 7.75
C LEU A 116 -11.43 5.24 8.82
N THR A 117 -10.32 5.81 8.35
CA THR A 117 -9.36 6.50 9.20
C THR A 117 -9.11 7.90 8.69
N GLN A 118 -9.02 8.83 9.63
CA GLN A 118 -8.47 10.14 9.39
C GLN A 118 -7.40 10.43 10.43
N TYR A 119 -6.22 10.86 9.98
CA TYR A 119 -5.14 11.22 10.90
C TYR A 119 -4.27 12.36 10.35
N GLN A 120 -3.68 13.11 11.26
CA GLN A 120 -2.74 14.19 10.99
C GLN A 120 -1.57 14.08 11.96
N TYR A 121 -0.39 14.51 11.51
CA TYR A 121 0.80 14.53 12.35
C TYR A 121 1.62 15.79 12.07
N GLU A 122 2.54 16.08 12.98
CA GLU A 122 3.55 17.11 12.89
C GLU A 122 4.90 16.47 12.52
N THR A 123 5.67 17.16 11.68
CA THR A 123 6.95 16.66 11.19
C THR A 123 8.10 17.09 12.09
N ALA A 124 9.02 16.17 12.44
CA ALA A 124 10.12 16.45 13.36
C ALA A 124 11.25 17.36 12.81
N ARG A 125 11.39 17.48 11.47
CA ARG A 125 12.61 18.03 10.82
C ARG A 125 12.45 19.39 10.13
N GLY A 126 11.59 20.27 10.65
CA GLY A 126 11.42 21.64 10.14
C GLY A 126 11.06 21.72 8.64
N LEU A 127 11.50 22.78 7.95
CA LEU A 127 11.18 23.07 6.55
C LEU A 127 11.61 21.96 5.55
N PRO A 128 12.87 21.48 5.52
CA PRO A 128 13.27 20.43 4.58
C PRO A 128 12.52 19.11 4.86
N GLY A 129 12.29 18.78 6.14
CA GLY A 129 11.45 17.66 6.53
C GLY A 129 10.02 17.76 5.99
N SER A 130 9.43 18.97 5.99
CA SER A 130 8.09 19.21 5.46
C SER A 130 8.00 19.03 3.95
N TRP A 131 9.07 19.29 3.18
CA TRP A 131 9.08 19.02 1.74
C TRP A 131 9.13 17.52 1.46
N ILE A 132 10.03 16.79 2.11
CA ILE A 132 10.11 15.33 2.02
C ILE A 132 8.77 14.70 2.44
N ASP A 133 8.17 15.22 3.52
CA ASP A 133 6.87 14.77 3.98
C ASP A 133 5.80 14.91 2.89
N ARG A 134 5.66 16.13 2.35
CA ARG A 134 4.61 16.47 1.40
C ARG A 134 4.69 15.67 0.10
N PHE A 135 5.89 15.47 -0.44
CA PHE A 135 6.08 14.89 -1.77
C PHE A 135 6.33 13.38 -1.75
N LEU A 136 6.87 12.84 -0.66
CA LEU A 136 7.25 11.42 -0.57
C LEU A 136 6.53 10.70 0.56
N PHE A 137 6.77 11.11 1.80
CA PHE A 137 6.38 10.31 2.97
C PHE A 137 4.86 10.23 3.14
N ARG A 138 4.16 11.36 3.03
CA ARG A 138 2.71 11.44 3.20
C ARG A 138 1.92 10.75 2.08
N PRO A 139 2.29 10.92 0.78
CA PRO A 139 1.78 10.07 -0.29
C PRO A 139 1.98 8.58 -0.05
N LEU A 140 3.16 8.19 0.42
CA LEU A 140 3.51 6.80 0.72
C LEU A 140 2.67 6.25 1.88
N LEU A 141 2.54 6.98 2.99
CA LEU A 141 1.69 6.61 4.12
C LEU A 141 0.22 6.47 3.70
N SER A 142 -0.30 7.41 2.91
CA SER A 142 -1.67 7.32 2.40
C SER A 142 -1.87 6.09 1.50
N TRP A 143 -0.88 5.73 0.70
CA TRP A 143 -0.90 4.51 -0.08
C TRP A 143 -0.81 3.25 0.80
N ALA A 144 0.10 3.24 1.78
CA ALA A 144 0.29 2.12 2.71
C ALA A 144 -0.97 1.87 3.55
N THR A 145 -1.63 2.92 4.05
CA THR A 145 -2.92 2.83 4.74
C THR A 145 -3.99 2.22 3.83
N ALA A 146 -4.10 2.67 2.58
CA ALA A 146 -5.07 2.14 1.64
C ALA A 146 -4.81 0.67 1.26
N TRP A 147 -3.55 0.30 1.06
CA TRP A 147 -3.17 -1.09 0.84
C TRP A 147 -3.52 -1.96 2.05
N SER A 148 -3.23 -1.48 3.25
CA SER A 148 -3.51 -2.18 4.51
C SER A 148 -5.00 -2.42 4.72
N PHE A 149 -5.82 -1.41 4.43
CA PHE A 149 -7.29 -1.52 4.50
C PHE A 149 -7.83 -2.56 3.52
N ASP A 150 -7.30 -2.60 2.30
CA ASP A 150 -7.72 -3.61 1.33
C ASP A 150 -7.18 -5.00 1.68
N ALA A 151 -5.98 -5.11 2.27
CA ALA A 151 -5.45 -6.38 2.77
C ALA A 151 -6.32 -6.93 3.91
N LEU A 152 -6.76 -6.06 4.83
CA LEU A 152 -7.72 -6.40 5.87
C LEU A 152 -9.06 -6.86 5.27
N ARG A 153 -9.60 -6.11 4.30
CA ARG A 153 -10.83 -6.49 3.59
C ARG A 153 -10.70 -7.89 2.97
N LEU A 154 -9.60 -8.16 2.29
CA LEU A 154 -9.35 -9.45 1.64
C LEU A 154 -9.17 -10.57 2.66
N TRP A 155 -8.63 -10.28 3.83
CA TRP A 155 -8.54 -11.25 4.91
C TRP A 155 -9.92 -11.58 5.46
N ILE A 156 -10.75 -10.58 5.78
CA ILE A 156 -12.08 -10.79 6.34
C ILE A 156 -13.03 -11.41 5.31
N GLU A 157 -13.12 -10.85 4.10
CA GLU A 157 -14.12 -11.26 3.10
C GLU A 157 -13.78 -12.58 2.38
N GLN A 158 -12.49 -12.90 2.26
CA GLN A 158 -12.02 -14.03 1.43
C GLN A 158 -11.16 -15.02 2.23
N ASN A 159 -11.07 -14.84 3.55
CA ASN A 159 -10.18 -15.61 4.44
C ASN A 159 -8.72 -15.65 3.94
N ARG A 160 -8.27 -14.59 3.25
CA ARG A 160 -6.94 -14.55 2.64
C ARG A 160 -5.96 -13.79 3.52
N HIS A 161 -5.19 -14.57 4.28
CA HIS A 161 -4.20 -14.02 5.19
C HIS A 161 -3.21 -13.05 4.49
N PRO A 162 -2.92 -11.86 5.05
CA PRO A 162 -2.07 -10.82 4.43
C PRO A 162 -0.65 -11.29 4.02
N LYS A 163 -0.06 -12.22 4.78
CA LYS A 163 1.19 -12.92 4.39
C LYS A 163 1.18 -13.46 2.96
N ILE A 164 0.04 -13.95 2.46
CA ILE A 164 -0.10 -14.42 1.08
C ILE A 164 0.00 -13.24 0.11
N SER A 165 -0.65 -12.12 0.43
CA SER A 165 -0.56 -10.88 -0.36
C SER A 165 0.86 -10.33 -0.43
N VAL A 166 1.64 -10.41 0.65
CA VAL A 166 3.05 -10.02 0.66
C VAL A 166 3.88 -10.93 -0.25
N ARG A 167 3.70 -12.25 -0.17
CA ARG A 167 4.40 -13.22 -1.04
C ARG A 167 4.08 -12.99 -2.52
N PHE A 168 2.79 -12.83 -2.86
CA PHE A 168 2.38 -12.48 -4.22
C PHE A 168 2.94 -11.13 -4.66
N GLY A 169 3.02 -10.15 -3.76
CA GLY A 169 3.60 -8.85 -4.04
C GLY A 169 5.08 -8.96 -4.40
N PHE A 170 5.84 -9.76 -3.64
CA PHE A 170 7.24 -10.04 -3.93
C PHE A 170 7.41 -10.69 -5.30
N VAL A 171 6.67 -11.75 -5.60
CA VAL A 171 6.70 -12.41 -6.92
C VAL A 171 6.36 -11.42 -8.04
N TYR A 172 5.34 -10.58 -7.85
CA TYR A 172 4.96 -9.56 -8.82
C TYR A 172 6.06 -8.52 -9.06
N VAL A 173 6.76 -8.09 -8.01
CA VAL A 173 7.92 -7.19 -8.13
C VAL A 173 9.04 -7.88 -8.91
N CYS A 174 9.36 -9.14 -8.63
CA CYS A 174 10.34 -9.90 -9.40
C CYS A 174 9.96 -10.00 -10.89
N MET A 175 8.68 -10.27 -11.21
CA MET A 175 8.19 -10.25 -12.60
C MET A 175 8.37 -8.88 -13.26
N CYS A 176 8.05 -7.79 -12.54
CA CYS A 176 8.27 -6.44 -13.04
C CYS A 176 9.76 -6.14 -13.28
N LEU A 177 10.66 -6.65 -12.42
CA LEU A 177 12.11 -6.53 -12.60
C LEU A 177 12.58 -7.28 -13.84
N VAL A 178 12.09 -8.50 -14.09
CA VAL A 178 12.41 -9.25 -15.31
C VAL A 178 12.02 -8.45 -16.56
N PHE A 179 10.81 -7.89 -16.61
CA PHE A 179 10.41 -7.04 -17.75
C PHE A 179 11.21 -5.76 -17.85
N SER A 180 11.53 -5.13 -16.72
CA SER A 180 12.36 -3.92 -16.70
C SER A 180 13.75 -4.21 -17.30
N LEU A 181 14.39 -5.29 -16.87
CA LEU A 181 15.70 -5.72 -17.37
C LEU A 181 15.65 -6.11 -18.85
N TYR A 182 14.61 -6.81 -19.29
CA TYR A 182 14.41 -7.16 -20.70
C TYR A 182 14.37 -5.90 -21.58
N TRP A 183 13.54 -4.91 -21.20
CA TRP A 183 13.40 -3.68 -21.97
C TRP A 183 14.63 -2.77 -21.90
N PHE A 184 15.35 -2.75 -20.78
CA PHE A 184 16.65 -2.08 -20.71
C PHE A 184 17.66 -2.75 -21.62
N PHE A 185 17.76 -4.08 -21.61
CA PHE A 185 18.67 -4.80 -22.48
C PHE A 185 18.40 -4.50 -23.96
N GLN A 186 17.13 -4.57 -24.39
CA GLN A 186 16.74 -4.22 -25.76
C GLN A 186 17.07 -2.76 -26.08
N GLY A 187 16.73 -1.83 -25.17
CA GLY A 187 16.98 -0.42 -25.39
C GLY A 187 18.46 -0.04 -25.50
N PHE A 188 19.33 -0.70 -24.72
CA PHE A 188 20.78 -0.54 -24.84
C PHE A 188 21.32 -1.18 -26.12
N HIS A 189 20.83 -2.37 -26.51
CA HIS A 189 21.22 -3.03 -27.74
C HIS A 189 20.89 -2.15 -28.95
N ASP A 190 19.63 -1.74 -29.11
CA ASP A 190 19.17 -0.99 -30.29
C ASP A 190 19.75 0.43 -30.32
N GLY A 191 19.88 1.08 -29.16
CA GLY A 191 20.43 2.43 -29.05
C GLY A 191 21.94 2.52 -29.27
N CYS A 192 22.72 1.52 -28.84
CA CYS A 192 24.18 1.56 -28.90
C CYS A 192 24.78 0.69 -30.01
N ALA A 193 24.25 -0.51 -30.25
CA ALA A 193 24.80 -1.43 -31.26
C ALA A 193 24.26 -1.13 -32.65
N ASP A 194 22.94 -0.94 -32.78
CA ASP A 194 22.28 -0.68 -34.06
C ASP A 194 22.16 0.81 -34.40
N ALA A 195 22.62 1.68 -33.49
CA ALA A 195 22.56 3.15 -33.58
C ALA A 195 21.14 3.72 -33.79
N GLU A 196 20.09 2.96 -33.44
CA GLU A 196 18.68 3.38 -33.48
C GLU A 196 18.30 4.13 -32.18
N ILE A 197 18.91 5.31 -31.97
CA ILE A 197 18.80 6.09 -30.72
C ILE A 197 17.34 6.30 -30.26
N VAL A 198 16.44 6.63 -31.19
CA VAL A 198 15.02 6.89 -30.88
C VAL A 198 14.35 5.64 -30.31
N ARG A 199 14.55 4.49 -30.97
CA ARG A 199 13.96 3.22 -30.55
C ARG A 199 14.52 2.76 -29.22
N GLY A 200 15.85 2.78 -29.08
CA GLY A 200 16.51 2.40 -27.83
C GLY A 200 16.07 3.25 -26.64
N THR A 201 15.83 4.54 -26.85
CA THR A 201 15.28 5.46 -25.83
C THR A 201 13.86 5.07 -25.42
N LEU A 202 12.99 4.73 -26.38
CA LEU A 202 11.61 4.32 -26.11
C LEU A 202 11.56 3.01 -25.29
N GLU A 203 12.37 2.03 -25.67
CA GLU A 203 12.45 0.73 -24.99
C GLU A 203 13.01 0.88 -23.56
N THR A 204 14.06 1.69 -23.39
CA THR A 204 14.56 2.06 -22.05
C THR A 204 13.46 2.71 -21.21
N GLY A 205 12.65 3.59 -21.82
CA GLY A 205 11.48 4.19 -21.18
C GLY A 205 10.45 3.15 -20.70
N LEU A 206 10.17 2.12 -21.50
CA LEU A 206 9.31 0.99 -21.10
C LEU A 206 9.89 0.26 -19.88
N GLY A 207 11.22 0.06 -19.86
CA GLY A 207 11.93 -0.53 -18.72
C GLY A 207 11.69 0.24 -17.41
N VAL A 208 11.70 1.57 -17.45
CA VAL A 208 11.40 2.43 -16.29
C VAL A 208 9.94 2.30 -15.85
N LEU A 209 8.99 2.28 -16.78
CA LEU A 209 7.57 2.16 -16.46
C LEU A 209 7.24 0.87 -15.69
N TRP A 210 7.99 -0.21 -15.95
CA TRP A 210 7.87 -1.46 -15.20
C TRP A 210 8.34 -1.37 -13.75
N LEU A 211 9.14 -0.38 -13.37
CA LEU A 211 9.54 -0.15 -11.98
C LEU A 211 8.54 0.74 -11.22
N LEU A 212 7.71 1.50 -11.93
CA LEU A 212 6.80 2.44 -11.31
C LEU A 212 5.52 1.76 -10.76
N PRO A 213 5.06 2.13 -9.55
CA PRO A 213 3.82 1.62 -8.96
C PRO A 213 2.59 2.36 -9.54
N MET A 214 2.26 2.07 -10.80
CA MET A 214 1.18 2.76 -11.51
C MET A 214 -0.21 2.16 -11.24
N ARG A 215 -1.21 3.04 -11.01
CA ARG A 215 -2.63 2.65 -10.88
C ARG A 215 -3.12 1.87 -12.10
N ARG A 216 -2.82 2.36 -13.31
CA ARG A 216 -3.24 1.78 -14.59
C ARG A 216 -2.19 0.86 -15.25
N LYS A 217 -1.29 0.24 -14.46
CA LYS A 217 -0.26 -0.67 -15.00
C LYS A 217 -0.83 -1.83 -15.85
N TRP A 218 -2.12 -2.15 -15.71
CA TRP A 218 -2.80 -3.15 -16.54
C TRP A 218 -2.76 -2.81 -18.04
N LEU A 219 -2.69 -1.51 -18.41
CA LEU A 219 -2.52 -1.08 -19.81
C LEU A 219 -1.17 -1.53 -20.36
N ILE A 220 -0.11 -1.47 -19.53
CA ILE A 220 1.24 -1.91 -19.91
C ILE A 220 1.25 -3.44 -20.09
N HIS A 221 0.62 -4.18 -19.16
CA HIS A 221 0.45 -5.63 -19.30
C HIS A 221 -0.30 -5.99 -20.59
N ALA A 222 -1.40 -5.31 -20.89
CA ALA A 222 -2.20 -5.55 -22.10
C ALA A 222 -1.41 -5.24 -23.38
N GLY A 223 -0.78 -4.06 -23.46
CA GLY A 223 0.05 -3.67 -24.60
C GLY A 223 1.22 -4.62 -24.84
N GLN A 224 1.92 -5.01 -23.77
CA GLN A 224 3.04 -5.95 -23.86
C GLN A 224 2.58 -7.36 -24.27
N SER A 225 1.41 -7.81 -23.80
CA SER A 225 0.86 -9.12 -24.20
C SER A 225 0.53 -9.15 -25.69
N VAL A 226 -0.06 -8.07 -26.22
CA VAL A 226 -0.33 -7.93 -27.66
C VAL A 226 0.98 -7.88 -28.44
N PHE A 227 1.95 -7.09 -28.00
CA PHE A 227 3.26 -6.98 -28.65
C PHE A 227 3.94 -8.36 -28.76
N PHE A 228 4.10 -9.10 -27.66
CA PHE A 228 4.75 -10.40 -27.70
C PHE A 228 3.97 -11.43 -28.52
N CYS A 229 2.63 -11.39 -28.50
CA CYS A 229 1.80 -12.28 -29.31
C CYS A 229 2.00 -12.03 -30.81
N VAL A 230 1.94 -10.76 -31.25
CA VAL A 230 2.12 -10.37 -32.65
C VAL A 230 3.54 -10.71 -33.12
N THR A 231 4.57 -10.38 -32.33
CA THR A 231 5.96 -10.67 -32.71
C THR A 231 6.23 -12.18 -32.77
N ALA A 232 5.67 -12.96 -31.85
CA ALA A 232 5.80 -14.43 -31.90
C ALA A 232 5.13 -15.06 -33.12
N LEU A 233 4.04 -14.47 -33.64
CA LEU A 233 3.37 -14.91 -34.87
C LEU A 233 4.17 -14.55 -36.13
N LEU A 234 4.86 -13.40 -36.13
CA LEU A 234 5.57 -12.88 -37.30
C LEU A 234 6.97 -13.47 -37.50
N TYR A 235 7.63 -13.95 -36.44
CA TYR A 235 9.02 -14.43 -36.49
C TYR A 235 9.15 -15.89 -36.06
N SER A 236 9.66 -16.75 -36.95
CA SER A 236 9.97 -18.15 -36.65
C SER A 236 11.21 -18.25 -35.74
N GLY A 237 11.00 -18.68 -34.50
CA GLY A 237 12.02 -18.69 -33.44
C GLY A 237 11.57 -18.03 -32.12
N GLY A 238 10.35 -17.48 -32.07
CA GLY A 238 9.79 -16.72 -30.94
C GLY A 238 9.46 -17.49 -29.65
N GLY A 239 10.01 -18.69 -29.40
CA GLY A 239 9.73 -19.47 -28.18
C GLY A 239 10.00 -18.68 -26.88
N PHE A 240 11.06 -17.87 -26.87
CA PHE A 240 11.36 -16.96 -25.77
C PHE A 240 10.30 -15.86 -25.59
N LEU A 241 9.80 -15.29 -26.70
CA LEU A 241 8.75 -14.25 -26.67
C LEU A 241 7.40 -14.81 -26.19
N ILE A 242 7.06 -16.06 -26.56
CA ILE A 242 5.88 -16.75 -26.02
C ILE A 242 5.99 -16.86 -24.49
N SER A 243 7.17 -17.22 -23.98
CA SER A 243 7.41 -17.32 -22.53
C SER A 243 7.21 -15.98 -21.82
N LEU A 244 7.72 -14.88 -22.41
CA LEU A 244 7.50 -13.53 -21.89
C LEU A 244 6.02 -13.10 -21.98
N GLY A 245 5.31 -13.50 -23.04
CA GLY A 245 3.87 -13.29 -23.18
C GLY A 245 3.07 -13.98 -22.07
N VAL A 246 3.35 -15.26 -21.82
CA VAL A 246 2.75 -16.03 -20.71
C VAL A 246 3.06 -15.39 -19.36
N LEU A 247 4.32 -14.98 -19.14
CA LEU A 247 4.73 -14.29 -17.91
C LEU A 247 3.99 -12.96 -17.73
N THR A 248 3.69 -12.25 -18.82
CA THR A 248 2.96 -10.98 -18.79
C THR A 248 1.52 -11.21 -18.34
N ILE A 249 0.85 -12.20 -18.91
CA ILE A 249 -0.52 -12.60 -18.52
C ILE A 249 -0.54 -13.06 -17.06
N ALA A 250 0.42 -13.89 -16.65
CA ALA A 250 0.54 -14.34 -15.26
C ALA A 250 0.72 -13.16 -14.30
N GLY A 251 1.57 -12.18 -14.65
CA GLY A 251 1.75 -10.95 -13.89
C GLY A 251 0.46 -10.12 -13.79
N MET A 252 -0.32 -10.04 -14.87
CA MET A 252 -1.61 -9.35 -14.88
C MET A 252 -2.61 -10.01 -13.93
N ILE A 253 -2.74 -11.34 -13.97
CA ILE A 253 -3.61 -12.12 -13.07
C ILE A 253 -3.15 -11.96 -11.62
N LEU A 254 -1.84 -12.05 -11.37
CA LEU A 254 -1.27 -11.89 -10.04
C LEU A 254 -1.58 -10.50 -9.45
N LYS A 255 -1.47 -9.45 -10.28
CA LYS A 255 -1.81 -8.08 -9.88
C LYS A 255 -3.25 -7.95 -9.40
N LEU A 256 -4.20 -8.62 -10.05
CA LEU A 256 -5.61 -8.61 -9.64
C LEU A 256 -5.83 -9.25 -8.27
N LYS A 257 -4.92 -10.15 -7.85
CA LYS A 257 -4.96 -10.78 -6.52
C LYS A 257 -4.29 -9.91 -5.45
N LEU A 258 -3.56 -8.86 -5.79
CA LEU A 258 -2.89 -8.02 -4.78
C LEU A 258 -3.86 -7.00 -4.16
N PRO A 259 -3.65 -6.62 -2.89
CA PRO A 259 -4.36 -5.49 -2.31
C PRO A 259 -4.07 -4.22 -3.11
N SER A 260 -5.10 -3.42 -3.28
CA SER A 260 -5.11 -2.28 -4.17
C SER A 260 -5.81 -1.10 -3.52
N ALA A 261 -5.15 0.05 -3.57
CA ALA A 261 -5.76 1.32 -3.20
C ALA A 261 -6.96 1.71 -4.09
N TRP A 262 -7.28 0.94 -5.14
CA TRP A 262 -8.47 1.12 -5.98
C TRP A 262 -9.77 0.93 -5.20
N HIS A 263 -9.82 -0.02 -4.27
CA HIS A 263 -11.03 -0.31 -3.47
C HIS A 263 -11.27 0.70 -2.36
N THR A 264 -10.36 1.66 -2.19
CA THR A 264 -10.44 2.68 -1.15
C THR A 264 -10.80 4.05 -1.71
N LYS A 265 -11.61 4.80 -0.98
CA LYS A 265 -11.78 6.22 -1.20
C LYS A 265 -10.66 6.95 -0.47
N ARG A 266 -9.86 7.70 -1.24
CA ARG A 266 -8.84 8.61 -0.71
C ARG A 266 -9.23 10.03 -1.09
N LYS A 267 -9.62 10.83 -0.11
CA LYS A 267 -9.79 12.27 -0.34
C LYS A 267 -8.41 12.93 -0.19
N ARG A 268 -7.83 13.37 -1.31
CA ARG A 268 -6.74 14.37 -1.29
C ARG A 268 -7.27 15.81 -1.22
N GLU A 269 -8.59 15.97 -1.35
CA GLU A 269 -9.28 17.25 -1.36
C GLU A 269 -10.64 17.13 -0.66
N VAL A 270 -10.87 18.04 0.26
CA VAL A 270 -12.20 18.63 0.46
C VAL A 270 -12.03 20.08 0.04
N LYS A 271 -12.91 20.54 -0.84
CA LYS A 271 -13.05 21.96 -1.22
C LYS A 271 -13.16 22.83 0.01
#